data_AF-A0A0F9JG93-F1
#
_entry.id   AF-A0A0F9JG93-F1
#
_cell.length_a   1.000
_cell.length_b   1.000
_cell.length_c   1.000
_cell.angle_alpha   90.00
_cell.angle_beta   90.00
_cell.angle_gamma   90.00
#
_symmetry.space_group_name_H-M   'P 1'
#
loop_
_entity.id
_entity.type
_entity.pdbx_description
1 polymer ?
#
loop_
_entity_poly.entity_id
_entity_poly.type
_entity_poly.pdbx_seq_one_letter_code
_entity_poly.pdbx_strand_id
1 'polypeptide(L)'
;MKRVKAWHFLSDNGYLANNDGCKVQVGETYTVEGEIRLCSKGLHGSKRLIDALKYAHGNMLEKVEIWGDLQMDGDKLVGQNRKCLALIDVTKTLHEAACHFAERTLKIAKVIDKRYWNVIKVKRLWLKGKASDKELVTARDATSAARNVDRADRAVGVLRAAWNAASATRNVDRAVRTAGDAAS
;
A
#
# COMPACT_ATOMS: atom_id res chain seq x y z
N MET A 1 14.03 9.70 27.98
CA MET A 1 12.82 9.02 27.44
C MET A 1 13.18 8.19 26.22
N LYS A 2 12.71 6.95 26.11
CA LYS A 2 13.06 6.05 25.00
C LYS A 2 12.31 6.44 23.73
N ARG A 3 13.03 6.62 22.62
CA ARG A 3 12.48 6.83 21.27
C ARG A 3 12.80 5.62 20.40
N VAL A 4 11.83 5.16 19.62
CA VAL A 4 12.00 4.02 18.71
C VAL A 4 11.79 4.47 17.27
N LYS A 5 12.79 4.23 16.42
CA LYS A 5 12.65 4.42 14.96
C LYS A 5 11.78 3.31 14.39
N ALA A 6 10.78 3.69 13.62
CA ALA A 6 9.79 2.78 13.04
C ALA A 6 9.34 3.26 11.66
N TRP A 7 8.49 2.46 11.05
CA TRP A 7 7.85 2.70 9.76
C TRP A 7 6.35 2.58 9.94
N HIS A 8 5.60 3.41 9.24
CA HIS A 8 4.14 3.36 9.23
C HIS A 8 3.63 3.74 7.84
N PHE A 9 2.47 3.20 7.47
CA PHE A 9 1.79 3.51 6.22
C PHE A 9 0.52 4.30 6.55
N LEU A 10 0.45 5.51 6.04
CA LEU A 10 -0.73 6.36 6.08
C LEU A 10 -1.68 5.98 4.94
N SER A 11 -2.89 6.53 4.99
CA SER A 11 -3.82 6.51 3.87
C SER A 11 -3.26 7.26 2.66
N ASP A 12 -3.88 7.07 1.50
CA ASP A 12 -3.36 7.60 0.23
C ASP A 12 -3.30 9.13 0.15
N ASN A 13 -4.09 9.82 0.98
CA ASN A 13 -4.09 11.26 1.11
C ASN A 13 -3.04 11.78 2.12
N GLY A 14 -2.37 10.88 2.86
CA GLY A 14 -1.35 11.20 3.86
C GLY A 14 -1.89 11.70 5.20
N TYR A 15 -3.14 11.35 5.55
CA TYR A 15 -3.78 11.79 6.79
C TYR A 15 -3.67 10.72 7.89
N LEU A 16 -3.78 11.15 9.14
CA LEU A 16 -3.96 10.24 10.27
C LEU A 16 -5.32 9.53 10.18
N ALA A 17 -5.36 8.29 10.67
CA ALA A 17 -6.53 7.41 10.51
C ALA A 17 -7.72 7.76 11.43
N ASN A 18 -7.52 8.63 12.42
CA ASN A 18 -8.53 9.08 13.39
C ASN A 18 -9.55 10.08 12.81
N ASN A 19 -9.52 10.32 11.49
CA ASN A 19 -10.48 11.16 10.76
C ASN A 19 -10.61 12.59 11.31
N ASP A 20 -9.55 13.08 11.94
CA ASP A 20 -9.45 14.43 12.53
C ASP A 20 -8.99 15.48 11.50
N GLY A 21 -8.83 15.09 10.23
CA GLY A 21 -8.33 15.97 9.18
C GLY A 21 -6.84 16.32 9.32
N CYS A 22 -6.07 15.57 10.10
CA CYS A 22 -4.66 15.85 10.30
C CYS A 22 -3.79 15.27 9.16
N LYS A 23 -3.32 16.14 8.26
CA LYS A 23 -2.36 15.78 7.21
C LYS A 23 -0.94 15.70 7.80
N VAL A 24 -0.25 14.60 7.57
CA VAL A 24 1.11 14.39 8.09
C VAL A 24 2.13 15.21 7.31
N GLN A 25 3.03 15.87 8.04
CA GLN A 25 4.12 16.68 7.50
C GLN A 25 5.47 16.23 8.10
N VAL A 26 6.53 16.28 7.29
CA VAL A 26 7.88 15.92 7.75
C VAL A 26 8.37 16.94 8.76
N GLY A 27 8.92 16.47 9.89
CA GLY A 27 9.40 17.29 11.00
C GLY A 27 8.38 17.46 12.12
N GLU A 28 7.10 17.32 11.82
CA GLU A 28 6.02 17.51 12.79
C GLU A 28 5.88 16.33 13.74
N THR A 29 5.40 16.65 14.94
CA THR A 29 5.10 15.69 16.01
C THR A 29 3.60 15.66 16.28
N TYR A 30 3.06 14.45 16.34
CA TYR A 30 1.67 14.18 16.65
C TYR A 30 1.57 13.46 17.98
N THR A 31 0.54 13.78 18.76
CA THR A 31 0.32 13.23 20.10
C THR A 31 -1.13 12.80 20.25
N VAL A 32 -1.34 11.63 20.86
CA VAL A 32 -2.66 11.11 21.21
C VAL A 32 -2.84 11.19 22.71
N GLU A 33 -3.96 11.78 23.15
CA GLU A 33 -4.31 11.90 24.56
C GLU A 33 -5.02 10.66 25.13
N GLY A 34 -4.84 10.45 26.43
CA GLY A 34 -5.43 9.34 27.19
C GLY A 34 -4.61 8.05 27.14
N GLU A 35 -5.20 6.97 27.66
CA GLU A 35 -4.52 5.67 27.79
C GLU A 35 -4.21 5.05 26.42
N ILE A 36 -2.94 4.71 26.20
CA ILE A 36 -2.49 4.03 24.98
C ILE A 36 -2.82 2.56 25.08
N ARG A 37 -3.45 2.02 24.04
CA ARG A 37 -3.85 0.62 23.96
C ARG A 37 -3.38 0.05 22.63
N LEU A 38 -2.53 -0.95 22.69
CA LEU A 38 -2.07 -1.68 21.52
C LEU A 38 -3.25 -2.09 20.63
N CYS A 39 -3.12 -1.82 19.33
CA CYS A 39 -4.10 -2.04 18.26
C CYS A 39 -5.35 -1.16 18.30
N SER A 40 -5.68 -0.52 19.41
CA SER A 40 -6.93 0.25 19.55
C SER A 40 -6.72 1.75 19.55
N LYS A 41 -5.73 2.26 20.29
CA LYS A 41 -5.55 3.70 20.49
C LYS A 41 -4.08 4.06 20.65
N GLY A 42 -3.60 4.91 19.76
CA GLY A 42 -2.26 5.48 19.76
C GLY A 42 -1.66 5.51 18.36
N LEU A 43 -0.39 5.92 18.27
CA LEU A 43 0.31 6.12 17.01
C LEU A 43 1.16 4.89 16.69
N HIS A 44 0.74 4.17 15.65
CA HIS A 44 1.26 2.87 15.29
C HIS A 44 2.53 2.94 14.43
N GLY A 45 3.29 1.84 14.47
CA GLY A 45 4.35 1.55 13.51
C GLY A 45 4.96 0.17 13.71
N SER A 46 5.93 -0.17 12.86
CA SER A 46 6.76 -1.36 12.98
C SER A 46 8.24 -0.99 12.84
N LYS A 47 9.12 -1.64 13.60
CA LYS A 47 10.57 -1.36 13.53
C LYS A 47 11.15 -1.63 12.14
N ARG A 48 10.66 -2.67 11.46
CA ARG A 48 11.08 -3.05 10.12
C ARG A 48 10.00 -2.67 9.12
N LEU A 49 10.42 -2.14 7.97
CA LEU A 49 9.52 -1.74 6.89
C LEU A 49 8.66 -2.90 6.38
N ILE A 50 9.26 -4.11 6.27
CA ILE A 50 8.53 -5.30 5.81
C ILE A 50 7.40 -5.72 6.76
N ASP A 51 7.57 -5.45 8.06
CA ASP A 51 6.53 -5.73 9.05
C ASP A 51 5.43 -4.66 8.98
N ALA A 52 5.80 -3.38 8.78
CA ALA A 52 4.82 -2.30 8.55
C ALA A 52 3.95 -2.54 7.31
N LEU A 53 4.51 -3.16 6.27
CA LEU A 53 3.79 -3.46 5.02
C LEU A 53 2.57 -4.36 5.24
N LYS A 54 2.59 -5.24 6.26
CA LYS A 54 1.45 -6.11 6.60
C LYS A 54 0.23 -5.32 7.09
N TYR A 55 0.46 -4.11 7.58
CA TYR A 55 -0.55 -3.22 8.15
C TYR A 55 -0.78 -1.97 7.28
N ALA A 56 -0.38 -2.01 6.01
CA ALA A 56 -0.46 -0.86 5.13
C ALA A 56 -1.92 -0.51 4.80
N HIS A 57 -2.36 0.68 5.22
CA HIS A 57 -3.68 1.23 4.91
C HIS A 57 -3.70 2.08 3.62
N GLY A 58 -2.54 2.37 3.05
CA GLY A 58 -2.38 3.16 1.84
C GLY A 58 -0.94 3.15 1.33
N ASN A 59 -0.64 4.05 0.41
CA ASN A 59 0.63 4.16 -0.31
C ASN A 59 1.63 5.16 0.31
N MET A 60 1.23 5.93 1.33
CA MET A 60 2.05 6.98 1.92
C MET A 60 2.91 6.38 3.03
N LEU A 61 4.18 6.10 2.72
CA LEU A 61 5.13 5.53 3.66
C LEU A 61 5.82 6.63 4.45
N GLU A 62 5.79 6.53 5.78
CA GLU A 62 6.57 7.38 6.66
C GLU A 62 7.61 6.59 7.46
N LYS A 63 8.76 7.23 7.65
CA LYS A 63 9.74 6.86 8.68
C LYS A 63 9.51 7.75 9.87
N VAL A 64 9.45 7.18 11.06
CA VAL A 64 9.00 7.89 12.26
C VAL A 64 9.87 7.60 13.48
N GLU A 65 9.80 8.48 14.47
CA GLU A 65 10.17 8.18 15.85
C GLU A 65 8.92 8.12 16.71
N ILE A 66 8.78 7.07 17.50
CA ILE A 66 7.65 6.87 18.42
C ILE A 66 8.16 6.80 19.86
N TRP A 67 7.48 7.51 20.77
CA TRP A 67 7.80 7.56 22.20
C TRP A 67 6.54 7.90 23.03
N GLY A 68 6.66 7.85 24.35
CA GLY A 68 5.52 8.07 25.25
C GLY A 68 5.38 6.94 26.24
N ASP A 69 4.13 6.75 26.65
CA ASP A 69 3.60 5.40 26.82
C ASP A 69 3.80 4.64 25.51
N LEU A 70 4.63 3.59 25.56
CA LEU A 70 5.11 2.83 24.41
C LEU A 70 4.91 1.35 24.68
N GLN A 71 4.07 0.72 23.87
CA GLN A 71 3.81 -0.72 23.94
C GLN A 71 4.32 -1.39 22.67
N MET A 72 4.91 -2.58 22.83
CA MET A 72 5.43 -3.39 21.73
C MET A 72 4.84 -4.79 21.81
N ASP A 73 4.53 -5.35 20.65
CA ASP A 73 4.06 -6.73 20.52
C ASP A 73 4.55 -7.30 19.19
N GLY A 74 5.46 -8.27 19.26
CA GLY A 74 6.07 -8.89 18.09
C GLY A 74 6.62 -7.88 17.08
N ASP A 75 5.93 -7.76 15.95
CA ASP A 75 6.33 -6.97 14.79
C ASP A 75 5.74 -5.56 14.73
N LYS A 76 4.89 -5.19 15.70
CA LYS A 76 4.20 -3.89 15.79
C LYS A 76 4.47 -3.20 17.12
N LEU A 77 4.29 -1.89 17.11
CA LEU A 77 4.34 -1.05 18.30
C LEU A 77 3.31 0.07 18.19
N VAL A 78 2.97 0.63 19.35
CA VAL A 78 2.12 1.83 19.48
C VAL A 78 2.75 2.76 20.50
N GLY A 79 2.65 4.06 20.28
CA GLY A 79 3.03 5.02 21.30
C GLY A 79 2.15 6.26 21.34
N GLN A 80 2.32 7.04 22.40
CA GLN A 80 1.59 8.29 22.61
C GLN A 80 1.98 9.38 21.60
N ASN A 81 3.25 9.46 21.23
CA ASN A 81 3.81 10.51 20.39
C ASN A 81 4.50 9.90 19.17
N ARG A 82 4.38 10.55 18.01
CA ARG A 82 5.05 10.17 16.77
C ARG A 82 5.55 11.39 16.02
N LYS A 83 6.84 11.42 15.69
CA LYS A 83 7.44 12.41 14.80
C LYS A 83 7.64 11.83 13.41
N CYS A 84 7.18 12.53 12.38
CA CYS A 84 7.47 12.16 10.99
C CYS A 84 8.88 12.61 10.62
N LEU A 85 9.77 11.67 10.30
CA LEU A 85 11.14 11.94 9.88
C LEU A 85 11.29 12.03 8.37
N ALA A 86 10.49 11.26 7.64
CA ALA A 86 10.44 11.26 6.18
C ALA A 86 9.08 10.73 5.74
N LEU A 87 8.57 11.25 4.63
CA LEU A 87 7.30 10.85 4.03
C LEU A 87 7.48 10.73 2.52
N ILE A 88 7.03 9.61 1.94
CA ILE A 88 7.14 9.35 0.51
C ILE A 88 5.93 8.56 0.00
N ASP A 89 5.41 8.96 -1.16
CA ASP A 89 4.45 8.17 -1.92
C ASP A 89 5.19 7.00 -2.59
N VAL A 90 4.87 5.77 -2.15
CA VAL A 90 5.48 4.54 -2.67
C VAL A 90 4.59 3.78 -3.66
N THR A 91 3.57 4.42 -4.26
CA THR A 91 2.63 3.79 -5.21
C THR A 91 3.34 2.97 -6.29
N LYS A 92 4.32 3.57 -6.97
CA LYS A 92 5.07 2.91 -8.05
C LYS A 92 5.88 1.72 -7.51
N THR A 93 6.52 1.90 -6.36
CA THR A 93 7.33 0.86 -5.69
C THR A 93 6.47 -0.33 -5.28
N LEU A 94 5.29 -0.10 -4.70
CA LEU A 94 4.35 -1.16 -4.30
C LEU A 94 3.86 -1.94 -5.53
N HIS A 95 3.51 -1.25 -6.61
CA HIS A 95 3.12 -1.91 -7.85
C HIS A 95 4.24 -2.74 -8.49
N GLU A 96 5.48 -2.25 -8.49
CA GLU A 96 6.61 -3.01 -9.03
C GLU A 96 6.96 -4.21 -8.13
N ALA A 97 6.91 -4.05 -6.81
CA ALA A 97 7.07 -5.16 -5.86
C ALA A 97 6.01 -6.25 -6.08
N ALA A 98 4.76 -5.86 -6.31
CA ALA A 98 3.69 -6.78 -6.68
C ALA A 98 4.00 -7.56 -7.96
N CYS A 99 4.45 -6.86 -9.01
CA CYS A 99 4.86 -7.49 -10.27
C CYS A 99 6.01 -8.49 -10.05
N HIS A 100 7.00 -8.11 -9.24
CA HIS A 100 8.13 -8.97 -8.89
C HIS A 100 7.69 -10.24 -8.16
N PHE A 101 6.84 -10.13 -7.12
CA PHE A 101 6.33 -11.29 -6.39
C PHE A 101 5.50 -12.21 -7.26
N ALA A 102 4.67 -11.64 -8.13
CA ALA A 102 3.89 -12.40 -9.09
C ALA A 102 4.78 -13.19 -10.05
N GLU A 103 5.73 -12.51 -10.67
CA GLU A 103 6.67 -13.12 -11.61
C GLU A 103 7.46 -14.25 -10.94
N ARG A 104 7.94 -14.02 -9.71
CA ARG A 104 8.65 -15.05 -8.93
C ARG A 104 7.75 -16.25 -8.63
N THR A 105 6.48 -16.01 -8.29
CA THR A 105 5.51 -17.07 -8.01
C THR A 105 5.19 -17.88 -9.27
N LEU A 106 4.99 -17.23 -10.42
CA LEU A 106 4.79 -17.90 -11.71
C LEU A 106 6.00 -18.77 -12.08
N LYS A 107 7.23 -18.28 -11.87
CA LYS A 107 8.46 -19.05 -12.09
C LYS A 107 8.52 -20.29 -11.20
N ILE A 108 8.26 -20.15 -9.90
CA ILE A 108 8.28 -21.28 -8.94
C ILE A 108 7.20 -22.31 -9.27
N ALA A 109 6.00 -21.84 -9.63
CA ALA A 109 4.88 -22.69 -10.02
C ALA A 109 4.99 -23.24 -11.45
N LYS A 110 6.05 -22.89 -12.20
CA LYS A 110 6.28 -23.28 -13.61
C LYS A 110 5.07 -22.98 -14.51
N VAL A 111 4.42 -21.84 -14.29
CA VAL A 111 3.24 -21.44 -15.07
C VAL A 111 3.67 -21.05 -16.48
N ILE A 112 3.19 -21.78 -17.48
CA ILE A 112 3.50 -21.54 -18.90
C ILE A 112 2.44 -20.70 -19.61
N ASP A 113 1.24 -20.57 -19.04
CA ASP A 113 0.16 -19.81 -19.64
C ASP A 113 0.53 -18.33 -19.76
N LYS A 114 0.64 -17.87 -21.01
CA LYS A 114 1.10 -16.53 -21.38
C LYS A 114 0.19 -15.43 -20.84
N ARG A 115 -1.08 -15.71 -20.50
CA ARG A 115 -2.02 -14.71 -19.98
C ARG A 115 -1.52 -14.12 -18.66
N TYR A 116 -0.99 -14.95 -17.76
CA TYR A 116 -0.45 -14.50 -16.47
C TYR A 116 0.83 -13.67 -16.62
N TRP A 117 1.67 -14.00 -17.60
CA TRP A 117 2.85 -13.19 -17.91
C TRP A 117 2.48 -11.87 -18.59
N ASN A 118 1.45 -11.89 -19.44
CA ASN A 118 0.98 -10.71 -20.14
C ASN A 118 0.43 -9.65 -19.19
N VAL A 119 -0.35 -10.02 -18.17
CA VAL A 119 -0.87 -9.02 -17.20
C VAL A 119 0.26 -8.31 -16.45
N ILE A 120 1.34 -9.03 -16.08
CA ILE A 120 2.52 -8.43 -15.42
C ILE A 120 3.23 -7.47 -16.39
N LYS A 121 3.41 -7.89 -17.65
CA LYS A 121 4.01 -7.05 -18.70
C LYS A 121 3.20 -5.77 -18.92
N VAL A 122 1.88 -5.90 -19.07
CA VAL A 122 0.98 -4.75 -19.29
C VAL A 122 0.96 -3.83 -18.08
N LYS A 123 0.97 -4.34 -16.83
CA LYS A 123 1.11 -3.49 -15.65
C LYS A 123 2.41 -2.70 -15.65
N ARG A 124 3.54 -3.30 -15.97
CA ARG A 124 4.83 -2.57 -16.07
C ARG A 124 4.82 -1.53 -17.19
N LEU A 125 4.14 -1.78 -18.31
CA LEU A 125 3.95 -0.76 -19.36
C LEU A 125 3.05 0.37 -18.88
N TRP A 126 1.96 0.05 -18.19
CA TRP A 126 1.05 1.03 -17.59
C TRP A 126 1.77 1.93 -16.58
N LEU A 127 2.63 1.38 -15.72
CA LEU A 127 3.47 2.16 -14.79
C LEU A 127 4.43 3.13 -15.50
N LYS A 128 4.79 2.83 -16.75
CA LYS A 128 5.64 3.66 -17.61
C LYS A 128 4.83 4.62 -18.51
N GLY A 129 3.50 4.66 -18.38
CA GLY A 129 2.62 5.43 -19.27
C GLY A 129 2.54 4.89 -20.70
N LYS A 130 2.93 3.64 -20.92
CA LYS A 130 2.99 2.98 -22.25
C LYS A 130 1.84 1.99 -22.51
N ALA A 131 0.87 1.94 -21.60
CA ALA A 131 -0.36 1.18 -21.75
C ALA A 131 -1.49 1.96 -21.07
N SER A 132 -2.67 1.92 -21.67
CA SER A 132 -3.89 2.53 -21.19
C SER A 132 -4.54 1.74 -20.05
N ASP A 133 -5.47 2.37 -19.33
CA ASP A 133 -6.32 1.69 -18.36
C ASP A 133 -7.14 0.55 -18.99
N LYS A 134 -7.59 0.73 -20.24
CA LYS A 134 -8.35 -0.29 -20.98
C LYS A 134 -7.50 -1.53 -21.27
N GLU A 135 -6.29 -1.35 -21.78
CA GLU A 135 -5.37 -2.48 -22.04
C GLU A 135 -5.05 -3.26 -20.77
N LEU A 136 -4.90 -2.55 -19.66
CA LEU A 136 -4.63 -3.13 -18.36
C LEU A 136 -5.81 -3.94 -17.81
N VAL A 137 -7.03 -3.40 -17.91
CA VAL A 137 -8.27 -4.12 -17.53
C VAL A 137 -8.44 -5.37 -18.39
N THR A 138 -8.29 -5.24 -19.71
CA THR A 138 -8.36 -6.38 -20.64
C THR A 138 -7.37 -7.48 -20.28
N ALA A 139 -6.11 -7.13 -19.97
CA ALA A 139 -5.10 -8.11 -19.59
C ALA A 139 -5.46 -8.82 -18.27
N ARG A 140 -6.02 -8.09 -17.29
CA ARG A 140 -6.49 -8.65 -16.02
C ARG A 140 -7.68 -9.59 -16.24
N ASP A 141 -8.65 -9.20 -17.05
CA ASP A 141 -9.86 -10.00 -17.27
C ASP A 141 -9.52 -11.30 -18.02
N ALA A 142 -8.56 -11.25 -18.95
CA ALA A 142 -8.02 -12.44 -19.61
C ALA A 142 -7.39 -13.45 -18.62
N THR A 143 -6.78 -12.99 -17.53
CA THR A 143 -6.27 -13.89 -16.47
C THR A 143 -7.37 -14.52 -15.62
N SER A 144 -8.49 -13.81 -15.41
CA SER A 144 -9.63 -14.37 -14.65
C SER A 144 -10.37 -15.45 -15.46
N ALA A 145 -10.31 -15.39 -16.79
CA ALA A 145 -10.80 -16.44 -17.69
C ALA A 145 -9.87 -17.65 -17.79
N ALA A 146 -8.64 -17.58 -17.26
CA ALA A 146 -7.72 -18.69 -17.23
C ALA A 146 -8.09 -19.64 -16.08
N ARG A 147 -8.95 -20.63 -16.37
CA ARG A 147 -9.20 -21.76 -15.46
C ARG A 147 -8.04 -22.75 -15.56
N ASN A 148 -7.18 -22.79 -14.54
CA ASN A 148 -6.29 -23.89 -14.11
C ASN A 148 -4.98 -23.32 -13.54
N VAL A 149 -4.76 -23.42 -12.22
CA VAL A 149 -4.07 -24.49 -11.46
C VAL A 149 -4.03 -23.95 -10.02
N ASP A 150 -4.38 -24.75 -9.01
CA ASP A 150 -4.40 -24.39 -7.56
C ASP A 150 -3.19 -23.59 -7.02
N ARG A 151 -2.08 -23.53 -7.76
CA ARG A 151 -0.86 -22.77 -7.43
C ARG A 151 -0.73 -21.43 -8.19
N ALA A 152 -1.29 -21.29 -9.37
CA ALA A 152 -1.30 -20.06 -10.16
C ALA A 152 -2.32 -19.04 -9.61
N ASP A 153 -3.43 -19.51 -9.05
CA ASP A 153 -4.45 -18.67 -8.42
C ASP A 153 -3.91 -17.92 -7.19
N ARG A 154 -2.94 -18.49 -6.46
CA ARG A 154 -2.24 -17.78 -5.38
C ARG A 154 -1.40 -16.61 -5.90
N ALA A 155 -0.76 -16.75 -7.07
CA ALA A 155 0.02 -15.67 -7.69
C ALA A 155 -0.86 -14.51 -8.14
N VAL A 156 -2.01 -14.84 -8.77
CA VAL A 156 -3.04 -13.88 -9.16
C VAL A 156 -3.68 -13.22 -7.94
N GLY A 157 -3.89 -13.99 -6.86
CA GLY A 157 -4.35 -13.48 -5.58
C GLY A 157 -3.38 -12.47 -4.97
N VAL A 158 -2.07 -12.73 -4.98
CA VAL A 158 -1.03 -11.78 -4.52
C VAL A 158 -1.00 -10.52 -5.38
N LEU A 159 -1.07 -10.66 -6.71
CA LEU A 159 -1.21 -9.52 -7.62
C LEU A 159 -2.45 -8.71 -7.32
N ARG A 160 -3.60 -9.37 -7.12
CA ARG A 160 -4.89 -8.73 -6.89
C ARG A 160 -4.96 -8.08 -5.52
N ALA A 161 -4.38 -8.69 -4.49
CA ALA A 161 -4.26 -8.12 -3.16
C ALA A 161 -3.37 -6.86 -3.18
N ALA A 162 -2.19 -6.94 -3.80
CA ALA A 162 -1.31 -5.79 -3.95
C ALA A 162 -1.89 -4.73 -4.91
N TRP A 163 -2.66 -5.15 -5.91
CA TRP A 163 -3.41 -4.26 -6.80
C TRP A 163 -4.50 -3.51 -6.06
N ASN A 164 -5.31 -4.21 -5.26
CA ASN A 164 -6.38 -3.61 -4.47
C ASN A 164 -5.82 -2.66 -3.41
N ALA A 165 -4.75 -3.06 -2.72
CA ALA A 165 -4.03 -2.21 -1.78
C ALA A 165 -3.51 -0.93 -2.46
N ALA A 166 -3.04 -1.03 -3.71
CA ALA A 166 -2.56 0.11 -4.47
C ALA A 166 -3.64 0.82 -5.31
N SER A 167 -4.87 0.31 -5.43
CA SER A 167 -5.98 0.88 -6.22
C SER A 167 -7.10 1.49 -5.38
N ALA A 168 -7.05 1.31 -4.05
CA ALA A 168 -7.77 2.18 -3.12
C ALA A 168 -7.43 3.68 -3.34
N THR A 169 -6.32 3.94 -4.03
CA THR A 169 -5.86 5.24 -4.56
C THR A 169 -6.72 5.86 -5.67
N ARG A 170 -7.66 5.12 -6.29
CA ARG A 170 -8.48 5.63 -7.43
C ARG A 170 -9.78 6.35 -7.06
N ASN A 171 -9.96 6.74 -5.81
CA ASN A 171 -11.10 7.58 -5.43
C ASN A 171 -10.85 9.09 -5.50
N VAL A 172 -9.68 9.54 -6.01
CA VAL A 172 -9.42 10.98 -6.23
C VAL A 172 -9.45 11.38 -7.72
N ASP A 173 -9.10 10.48 -8.65
CA ASP A 173 -9.06 10.80 -10.09
C ASP A 173 -10.42 10.73 -10.80
N ARG A 174 -11.42 10.06 -10.22
CA ARG A 174 -12.75 9.95 -10.83
C ARG A 174 -13.58 11.21 -10.64
N ALA A 175 -13.41 11.89 -9.52
CA ALA A 175 -14.12 13.13 -9.20
C ALA A 175 -13.65 14.31 -10.07
N VAL A 176 -12.38 14.33 -10.47
CA VAL A 176 -11.82 15.38 -11.34
C VAL A 176 -12.28 15.24 -12.79
N ARG A 177 -12.52 14.01 -13.30
CA ARG A 177 -13.00 13.80 -14.67
C ARG A 177 -14.51 14.04 -14.81
N THR A 178 -15.32 13.63 -13.82
CA THR A 178 -16.77 13.95 -13.83
C THR A 178 -17.08 15.44 -13.64
N ALA A 179 -16.16 16.22 -13.07
CA ALA A 179 -16.31 17.68 -12.97
C ALA A 179 -15.92 18.43 -14.26
N GLY A 180 -15.00 17.88 -15.07
CA GLY A 180 -14.64 18.45 -16.36
C GLY A 180 -15.67 18.19 -17.46
N ASP A 181 -16.29 17.00 -17.45
CA ASP A 181 -17.31 16.62 -18.43
C ASP A 181 -18.71 17.20 -18.12
N ALA A 182 -18.91 17.77 -16.94
CA ALA A 182 -20.14 18.47 -16.55
C ALA A 182 -20.09 20.00 -16.82
N ALA A 183 -18.95 20.51 -17.29
CA ALA A 183 -18.70 21.93 -17.56
C ALA A 183 -18.37 22.22 -19.05
N SER A 184 -18.62 21.25 -19.95
CA SER A 184 -18.48 21.38 -21.41
C SER A 184 -19.83 21.28 -22.11
#